data_AF-A0A1L7AJ95-F1
#
_entry.id   AF-A0A1L7AJ95-F1
#
_cell.length_a   1.000
_cell.length_b   1.000
_cell.length_c   1.000
_cell.angle_alpha   90.00
_cell.angle_beta   90.00
_cell.angle_gamma   90.00
#
_symmetry.space_group_name_H-M   'P 1'
#
loop_
_entity.id
_entity.type
_entity.pdbx_description
1 polymer ?
#
loop_
_entity_poly.entity_id
_entity_poly.type
_entity_poly.pdbx_seq_one_letter_code
_entity_poly.pdbx_strand_id
1 'polypeptide(L)'
;MSDIPLAIAAPLRPGEVVELRGRRIEVPLDLSGRALGHLDLRGTVFAAPLRLAGTVFEGLAWFQDCRFEGGIDASGARFDRDARFDGAVFERQARFSGAEFRGTASFDGARFAALAELDHAVAFGNLSCDSARFADSVTLQDTECLGGFWCNAARFDGRVDLRGLEVHGRIWLRGASGEKGPEALLREITAYGFSWT
;
A
#
# COMPACT_ATOMS: atom_id res chain seq x y z
N MET A 1 17.57 21.64 -10.65
CA MET A 1 18.41 20.57 -10.07
C MET A 1 17.67 20.05 -8.86
N SER A 2 16.96 18.92 -8.99
CA SER A 2 16.35 18.27 -7.84
C SER A 2 17.47 17.70 -6.99
N ASP A 3 17.82 18.38 -5.90
CA ASP A 3 18.66 17.79 -4.87
C ASP A 3 17.90 16.59 -4.30
N ILE A 4 18.16 15.40 -4.83
CA ILE A 4 18.10 14.21 -3.99
C ILE A 4 19.06 14.54 -2.84
N PRO A 5 18.60 14.65 -1.59
CA PRO A 5 19.51 14.98 -0.51
C PRO A 5 20.63 13.95 -0.50
N LEU A 6 21.87 14.44 -0.36
CA LEU A 6 23.09 13.64 -0.27
C LEU A 6 22.94 12.40 0.65
N ALA A 7 22.02 12.47 1.61
CA ALA A 7 21.62 11.40 2.53
C ALA A 7 21.26 10.06 1.86
N ILE A 8 20.78 10.04 0.61
CA ILE A 8 20.48 8.79 -0.13
C ILE A 8 21.46 8.51 -1.29
N ALA A 9 22.47 9.36 -1.50
CA ALA A 9 23.51 9.15 -2.50
C ALA A 9 24.61 8.17 -2.03
N ALA A 10 24.72 7.95 -0.72
CA ALA A 10 25.59 6.95 -0.12
C ALA A 10 24.79 5.69 0.29
N PRO A 11 25.43 4.52 0.46
CA PRO A 11 24.77 3.36 1.05
C PRO A 11 24.26 3.70 2.45
N LEU A 12 22.93 3.67 2.63
CA LEU A 12 22.31 3.79 3.95
C LEU A 12 22.81 2.68 4.88
N ARG A 13 23.12 3.04 6.12
CA ARG A 13 23.43 2.08 7.17
C ARG A 13 22.15 1.34 7.57
N PRO A 14 22.25 0.08 8.03
CA PRO A 14 21.11 -0.61 8.63
C PRO A 14 20.47 0.25 9.73
N GLY A 15 19.14 0.36 9.72
CA GLY A 15 18.39 1.19 10.65
C GLY A 15 18.48 2.71 10.42
N GLU A 16 19.11 3.17 9.34
CA GLU A 16 19.20 4.61 9.05
C GLU A 16 17.83 5.20 8.67
N VAL A 17 17.63 6.46 9.07
CA VAL A 17 16.38 7.20 8.89
C VAL A 17 16.46 8.03 7.61
N VAL A 18 15.38 8.03 6.82
CA VAL A 18 15.26 8.82 5.59
C VAL A 18 14.08 9.78 5.70
N GLU A 19 14.36 11.07 5.53
CA GLU A 19 13.40 12.16 5.71
C GLU A 19 13.31 13.01 4.43
N LEU A 20 12.26 12.82 3.63
CA LEU A 20 12.07 13.57 2.37
C LEU A 20 10.69 14.23 2.29
N ARG A 21 10.07 14.56 3.42
CA ARG A 21 8.72 15.17 3.49
C ARG A 21 8.53 16.37 2.55
N GLY A 22 7.38 16.42 1.88
CA GLY A 22 6.95 17.55 1.05
C GLY A 22 7.87 17.86 -0.13
N ARG A 23 8.72 16.92 -0.54
CA ARG A 23 9.65 17.11 -1.66
C ARG A 23 8.99 16.73 -2.98
N ARG A 24 9.60 17.17 -4.08
CA ARG A 24 9.33 16.64 -5.42
C ARG A 24 10.57 15.92 -5.93
N ILE A 25 10.42 14.64 -6.23
CA ILE A 25 11.50 13.75 -6.67
C ILE A 25 11.35 13.54 -8.18
N GLU A 26 12.23 14.20 -8.95
CA GLU A 26 12.18 14.25 -10.42
C GLU A 26 12.91 13.09 -11.11
N VAL A 27 13.74 12.38 -10.37
CA VAL A 27 14.55 11.26 -10.87
C VAL A 27 14.23 9.99 -10.08
N PRO A 28 14.37 8.79 -10.68
CA PRO A 28 14.00 7.57 -9.99
C PRO A 28 14.73 7.41 -8.65
N LEU A 29 13.99 7.12 -7.59
CA LEU A 29 14.55 6.81 -6.28
C LEU A 29 14.52 5.30 -6.08
N ASP A 30 15.69 4.69 -5.94
CA ASP A 30 15.84 3.25 -5.75
C ASP A 30 16.35 2.93 -4.35
N LEU A 31 15.50 2.28 -3.55
CA LEU A 31 15.76 1.80 -2.21
C LEU A 31 15.59 0.26 -2.13
N SER A 32 15.55 -0.42 -3.27
CA SER A 32 15.30 -1.86 -3.36
C SER A 32 16.33 -2.65 -2.55
N GLY A 33 15.88 -3.68 -1.84
CA GLY A 33 16.71 -4.58 -1.04
C GLY A 33 17.40 -3.94 0.18
N ARG A 34 17.07 -2.69 0.53
CA ARG A 34 17.65 -1.99 1.69
C ARG A 34 16.93 -2.32 2.99
N ALA A 35 17.62 -2.15 4.12
CA ALA A 35 17.03 -2.11 5.45
C ALA A 35 16.99 -0.66 5.94
N LEU A 36 15.79 -0.15 6.24
CA LEU A 36 15.53 1.23 6.63
C LEU A 36 14.96 1.26 8.04
N GLY A 37 15.44 2.18 8.87
CA GLY A 37 14.85 2.43 10.18
C GLY A 37 13.51 3.14 10.03
N HIS A 38 13.50 4.45 10.23
CA HIS A 38 12.31 5.28 9.97
C HIS A 38 12.37 5.87 8.55
N LEU A 39 11.25 5.86 7.83
CA LEU A 39 11.12 6.54 6.55
C LEU A 39 9.93 7.50 6.61
N ASP A 40 10.18 8.79 6.41
CA ASP A 40 9.14 9.81 6.33
C ASP A 40 9.17 10.55 4.99
N LEU A 41 8.16 10.27 4.18
CA LEU A 41 7.93 10.82 2.85
C LEU A 41 6.63 11.60 2.80
N ARG A 42 6.03 11.98 3.94
CA ARG A 42 4.70 12.61 3.94
C ARG A 42 4.62 13.82 3.01
N GLY A 43 3.58 13.85 2.18
CA GLY A 43 3.33 14.91 1.21
C GLY A 43 4.29 14.96 0.03
N THR A 44 5.13 13.93 -0.16
CA THR A 44 6.14 13.91 -1.23
C THR A 44 5.54 13.49 -2.56
N VAL A 45 5.99 14.17 -3.61
CA VAL A 45 5.60 13.90 -4.99
C VAL A 45 6.73 13.17 -5.71
N PHE A 46 6.46 11.97 -6.19
CA PHE A 46 7.35 11.16 -7.00
C PHE A 46 6.98 11.31 -8.47
N ALA A 47 7.61 12.29 -9.15
CA ALA A 47 7.46 12.50 -10.58
C ALA A 47 8.06 11.34 -11.39
N ALA A 48 9.14 10.75 -10.85
CA ALA A 48 9.78 9.55 -11.35
C ALA A 48 9.53 8.34 -10.43
N PRO A 49 9.73 7.09 -10.90
CA PRO A 49 9.41 5.90 -10.14
C PRO A 49 10.14 5.79 -8.79
N LEU A 50 9.42 5.30 -7.78
CA LEU A 50 9.99 4.86 -6.50
C LEU A 50 10.11 3.34 -6.48
N ARG A 51 11.32 2.81 -6.29
CA ARG A 51 11.57 1.37 -6.17
C ARG A 51 11.92 0.99 -4.74
N LEU A 52 11.15 0.08 -4.18
CA LEU A 52 11.20 -0.45 -2.82
C LEU A 52 11.16 -1.99 -2.83
N ALA A 53 11.47 -2.62 -3.97
CA ALA A 53 11.32 -4.06 -4.12
C ALA A 53 12.26 -4.78 -3.13
N GLY A 54 11.73 -5.68 -2.32
CA GLY A 54 12.48 -6.38 -1.28
C GLY A 54 13.05 -5.49 -0.16
N THR A 55 12.62 -4.23 -0.05
CA THR A 55 13.06 -3.34 1.04
C THR A 55 12.47 -3.79 2.38
N VAL A 56 13.26 -3.74 3.44
CA VAL A 56 12.86 -3.99 4.82
C VAL A 56 12.75 -2.66 5.56
N PHE A 57 11.56 -2.35 6.09
CA PHE A 57 11.30 -1.21 6.95
C PHE A 57 11.22 -1.68 8.40
N GLU A 58 12.31 -1.51 9.14
CA GLU A 58 12.46 -1.91 10.54
C GLU A 58 11.68 -0.97 11.49
N GLY A 59 11.50 0.29 11.08
CA GLY A 59 10.68 1.30 11.74
C GLY A 59 9.45 1.68 10.92
N LEU A 60 8.85 2.83 11.27
CA LEU A 60 7.63 3.32 10.62
C LEU A 60 7.93 3.80 9.20
N ALA A 61 7.04 3.45 8.26
CA ALA A 61 7.10 3.90 6.87
C ALA A 61 5.90 4.79 6.54
N TRP A 62 6.16 6.09 6.41
CA TRP A 62 5.15 7.14 6.27
C TRP A 62 5.13 7.70 4.85
N PHE A 63 4.08 7.38 4.12
CA PHE A 63 3.77 7.81 2.75
C PHE A 63 2.45 8.59 2.68
N GLN A 64 1.96 9.11 3.81
CA GLN A 64 0.69 9.83 3.83
C GLN A 64 0.74 11.05 2.91
N ASP A 65 -0.35 11.28 2.18
CA ASP A 65 -0.49 12.37 1.22
C ASP A 65 0.57 12.39 0.11
N CYS A 66 1.29 11.28 -0.13
CA CYS A 66 2.22 11.15 -1.25
C CYS A 66 1.47 11.16 -2.59
N ARG A 67 2.13 11.65 -3.65
CA ARG A 67 1.66 11.51 -5.03
C ARG A 67 2.67 10.72 -5.86
N PHE A 68 2.30 9.54 -6.33
CA PHE A 68 3.12 8.66 -7.15
C PHE A 68 2.76 8.84 -8.64
N GLU A 69 3.32 9.87 -9.27
CA GLU A 69 3.15 10.15 -10.71
C GLU A 69 3.98 9.17 -11.56
N GLY A 70 5.13 8.74 -11.04
CA GLY A 70 6.02 7.75 -11.67
C GLY A 70 5.72 6.29 -11.29
N GLY A 71 4.76 6.05 -10.39
CA GLY A 71 4.46 4.74 -9.83
C GLY A 71 5.39 4.31 -8.69
N ILE A 72 5.00 3.24 -8.03
CA ILE A 72 5.71 2.64 -6.90
C ILE A 72 5.78 1.13 -7.08
N ASP A 73 6.95 0.56 -6.78
CA ASP A 73 7.14 -0.88 -6.72
C ASP A 73 7.69 -1.27 -5.35
N ALA A 74 6.83 -1.82 -4.50
CA ALA A 74 7.14 -2.37 -3.19
C ALA A 74 6.95 -3.90 -3.16
N SER A 75 7.13 -4.56 -4.31
CA SER A 75 6.99 -6.02 -4.41
C SER A 75 7.98 -6.73 -3.47
N GLY A 76 7.49 -7.66 -2.66
CA GLY A 76 8.30 -8.38 -1.68
C GLY A 76 8.86 -7.52 -0.54
N ALA A 77 8.42 -6.27 -0.38
CA ALA A 77 8.86 -5.42 0.72
C ALA A 77 8.32 -5.94 2.06
N ARG A 78 9.07 -5.76 3.15
CA ARG A 78 8.67 -6.13 4.51
C ARG A 78 8.56 -4.89 5.39
N PHE A 79 7.39 -4.65 5.96
CA PHE A 79 7.13 -3.58 6.91
C PHE A 79 7.01 -4.16 8.32
N ASP A 80 8.05 -4.04 9.14
CA ASP A 80 8.07 -4.57 10.51
C ASP A 80 7.22 -3.74 11.49
N ARG A 81 6.83 -2.52 11.09
CA ARG A 81 5.91 -1.61 11.79
C ARG A 81 4.83 -1.12 10.82
N ASP A 82 4.04 -0.13 11.23
CA ASP A 82 2.98 0.43 10.40
C ASP A 82 3.51 1.00 9.08
N ALA A 83 2.80 0.69 7.99
CA ALA A 83 2.97 1.26 6.66
C ALA A 83 1.75 2.14 6.35
N ARG A 84 1.97 3.45 6.19
CA ARG A 84 0.91 4.45 6.13
C ARG A 84 0.90 5.14 4.78
N PHE A 85 -0.10 4.84 3.95
CA PHE A 85 -0.36 5.45 2.64
C PHE A 85 -1.68 6.25 2.66
N ASP A 86 -2.13 6.68 3.84
CA ASP A 86 -3.37 7.42 4.02
C ASP A 86 -3.40 8.67 3.14
N GLY A 87 -4.47 8.87 2.38
CA GLY A 87 -4.62 10.00 1.45
C GLY A 87 -3.69 10.00 0.23
N ALA A 88 -2.85 8.97 0.04
CA ALA A 88 -1.92 8.91 -1.09
C ALA A 88 -2.64 8.79 -2.44
N VAL A 89 -2.02 9.34 -3.48
CA VAL A 89 -2.52 9.32 -4.86
C VAL A 89 -1.56 8.55 -5.75
N PHE A 90 -2.02 7.46 -6.33
CA PHE A 90 -1.27 6.61 -7.26
C PHE A 90 -1.78 6.85 -8.69
N GLU A 91 -1.02 7.63 -9.48
CA GLU A 91 -1.41 7.95 -10.86
C GLU A 91 -0.97 6.89 -11.87
N ARG A 92 -0.04 6.05 -11.44
CA ARG A 92 0.47 4.89 -12.16
C ARG A 92 0.35 3.66 -11.28
N GLN A 93 0.67 2.53 -11.88
CA GLN A 93 0.62 1.22 -11.23
C GLN A 93 1.35 1.23 -9.88
N ALA A 94 0.68 0.66 -8.87
CA ALA A 94 1.18 0.53 -7.52
C ALA A 94 1.30 -0.96 -7.19
N ARG A 95 2.54 -1.45 -7.05
CA ARG A 95 2.80 -2.87 -6.81
C ARG A 95 3.21 -3.11 -5.37
N PHE A 96 2.50 -4.01 -4.71
CA PHE A 96 2.77 -4.53 -3.37
C PHE A 96 2.73 -6.06 -3.37
N SER A 97 2.88 -6.69 -4.53
CA SER A 97 2.79 -8.14 -4.67
C SER A 97 3.82 -8.84 -3.78
N GLY A 98 3.39 -9.81 -2.98
CA GLY A 98 4.25 -10.53 -2.04
C GLY A 98 4.76 -9.68 -0.86
N ALA A 99 4.24 -8.47 -0.63
CA ALA A 99 4.67 -7.65 0.50
C ALA A 99 4.17 -8.22 1.84
N GLU A 100 4.99 -8.09 2.88
CA GLU A 100 4.67 -8.48 4.25
C GLU A 100 4.39 -7.23 5.11
N PHE A 101 3.18 -7.10 5.63
CA PHE A 101 2.79 -6.03 6.56
C PHE A 101 2.64 -6.58 7.97
N ARG A 102 3.66 -6.39 8.81
CA ARG A 102 3.65 -6.89 10.20
C ARG A 102 2.96 -5.95 11.18
N GLY A 103 2.99 -4.65 10.87
CA GLY A 103 2.12 -3.65 11.47
C GLY A 103 0.83 -3.44 10.67
N THR A 104 0.13 -2.35 10.95
CA THR A 104 -1.04 -1.95 10.15
C THR A 104 -0.58 -1.42 8.79
N ALA A 105 -1.18 -1.92 7.71
CA ALA A 105 -1.09 -1.36 6.36
C ALA A 105 -2.33 -0.52 6.10
N SER A 106 -2.17 0.80 5.99
CA SER A 106 -3.29 1.72 5.77
C SER A 106 -3.19 2.40 4.43
N PHE A 107 -4.23 2.28 3.62
CA PHE A 107 -4.48 3.00 2.37
C PHE A 107 -5.75 3.85 2.50
N ASP A 108 -6.12 4.24 3.72
CA ASP A 108 -7.37 4.93 3.99
C ASP A 108 -7.44 6.25 3.22
N GLY A 109 -8.56 6.48 2.52
CA GLY A 109 -8.77 7.64 1.67
C GLY A 109 -7.84 7.73 0.45
N ALA A 110 -7.00 6.72 0.18
CA ALA A 110 -6.10 6.72 -0.96
C ALA A 110 -6.87 6.65 -2.29
N ARG A 111 -6.25 7.16 -3.35
CA ARG A 111 -6.79 7.14 -4.72
C ARG A 111 -5.84 6.41 -5.66
N PHE A 112 -6.31 5.33 -6.26
CA PHE A 112 -5.62 4.57 -7.30
C PHE A 112 -6.27 4.89 -8.64
N ALA A 113 -5.56 5.65 -9.49
CA ALA A 113 -6.00 5.97 -10.84
C ALA A 113 -5.61 4.90 -11.88
N ALA A 114 -4.75 3.96 -11.47
CA ALA A 114 -4.27 2.84 -12.26
C ALA A 114 -4.24 1.58 -11.38
N LEU A 115 -3.88 0.45 -11.98
CA LEU A 115 -3.81 -0.87 -11.32
C LEU A 115 -3.10 -0.84 -9.96
N ALA A 116 -3.78 -1.39 -8.95
CA ALA A 116 -3.22 -1.67 -7.63
C ALA A 116 -3.09 -3.20 -7.44
N GLU A 117 -1.87 -3.68 -7.29
CA GLU A 117 -1.57 -5.11 -7.12
C GLU A 117 -1.09 -5.40 -5.71
N LEU A 118 -1.81 -6.26 -4.99
CA LEU A 118 -1.43 -6.75 -3.66
C LEU A 118 -1.40 -8.29 -3.62
N ASP A 119 -1.38 -8.94 -4.77
CA ASP A 119 -1.36 -10.41 -4.91
C ASP A 119 -0.26 -11.04 -4.06
N HIS A 120 -0.55 -12.15 -3.38
CA HIS A 120 0.36 -12.87 -2.49
C HIS A 120 0.90 -12.07 -1.29
N ALA A 121 0.36 -10.87 -1.01
CA ALA A 121 0.73 -10.13 0.18
C ALA A 121 0.22 -10.82 1.46
N VAL A 122 0.90 -10.57 2.58
CA VAL A 122 0.50 -11.07 3.90
C VAL A 122 0.39 -9.90 4.86
N ALA A 123 -0.79 -9.67 5.42
CA ALA A 123 -1.05 -8.68 6.45
C ALA A 123 -1.25 -9.35 7.81
N PHE A 124 -0.24 -9.27 8.68
CA PHE A 124 -0.34 -9.72 10.07
C PHE A 124 -1.14 -8.75 10.92
N GLY A 125 -0.98 -7.45 10.65
CA GLY A 125 -1.86 -6.40 11.16
C GLY A 125 -3.11 -6.24 10.29
N ASN A 126 -3.85 -5.15 10.51
CA ASN A 126 -4.98 -4.83 9.64
C ASN A 126 -4.48 -4.35 8.27
N LEU A 127 -5.17 -4.76 7.22
CA LEU A 127 -5.09 -4.14 5.89
C LEU A 127 -6.33 -3.26 5.72
N SER A 128 -6.11 -1.95 5.63
CA SER A 128 -7.18 -0.96 5.56
C SER A 128 -7.14 -0.22 4.22
N CYS A 129 -8.31 -0.14 3.59
CA CYS A 129 -8.63 0.58 2.38
C CYS A 129 -9.90 1.44 2.59
N ASP A 130 -10.14 1.87 3.83
CA ASP A 130 -11.37 2.59 4.19
C ASP A 130 -11.47 3.88 3.39
N SER A 131 -12.63 4.11 2.77
CA SER A 131 -12.90 5.27 1.92
C SER A 131 -11.94 5.43 0.73
N ALA A 132 -11.13 4.41 0.42
CA ALA A 132 -10.22 4.42 -0.73
C ALA A 132 -11.00 4.34 -2.04
N ARG A 133 -10.39 4.84 -3.13
CA ARG A 133 -10.99 4.83 -4.47
C ARG A 133 -10.07 4.15 -5.46
N PHE A 134 -10.55 3.07 -6.07
CA PHE A 134 -9.90 2.33 -7.14
C PHE A 134 -10.64 2.65 -8.45
N ALA A 135 -10.07 3.56 -9.23
CA ALA A 135 -10.64 3.96 -10.52
C ALA A 135 -10.34 2.94 -11.64
N ASP A 136 -9.28 2.16 -11.46
CA ASP A 136 -8.91 1.01 -12.28
C ASP A 136 -8.97 -0.25 -11.41
N SER A 137 -8.42 -1.34 -11.91
CA SER A 137 -8.47 -2.65 -11.31
C SER A 137 -7.67 -2.73 -10.01
N VAL A 138 -8.12 -3.56 -9.09
CA VAL A 138 -7.39 -3.94 -7.88
C VAL A 138 -7.39 -5.45 -7.73
N THR A 139 -6.25 -6.01 -7.40
CA THR A 139 -6.07 -7.45 -7.21
C THR A 139 -5.47 -7.74 -5.83
N LEU A 140 -6.06 -8.71 -5.14
CA LEU A 140 -5.60 -9.27 -3.86
C LEU A 140 -5.60 -10.80 -3.96
N GLN A 141 -5.13 -11.34 -5.08
CA GLN A 141 -5.18 -12.78 -5.31
C GLN A 141 -4.22 -13.50 -4.35
N ASP A 142 -4.69 -14.56 -3.72
CA ASP A 142 -3.93 -15.35 -2.75
C ASP A 142 -3.26 -14.49 -1.65
N THR A 143 -3.87 -13.34 -1.33
CA THR A 143 -3.46 -12.47 -0.22
C THR A 143 -4.02 -13.02 1.09
N GLU A 144 -3.26 -12.96 2.17
CA GLU A 144 -3.68 -13.42 3.49
C GLU A 144 -3.74 -12.26 4.48
N CYS A 145 -4.94 -11.95 4.99
CA CYS A 145 -5.15 -10.98 6.06
C CYS A 145 -5.38 -11.70 7.38
N LEU A 146 -4.33 -11.88 8.17
CA LEU A 146 -4.42 -12.43 9.52
C LEU A 146 -5.09 -11.44 10.48
N GLY A 147 -4.90 -10.14 10.25
CA GLY A 147 -5.66 -9.08 10.88
C GLY A 147 -7.02 -8.83 10.22
N GLY A 148 -7.62 -7.67 10.50
CA GLY A 148 -8.85 -7.24 9.85
C GLY A 148 -8.62 -6.70 8.44
N PHE A 149 -9.65 -6.82 7.60
CA PHE A 149 -9.72 -6.21 6.27
C PHE A 149 -10.82 -5.14 6.26
N TRP A 150 -10.43 -3.87 6.15
CA TRP A 150 -11.34 -2.73 6.34
C TRP A 150 -11.47 -1.93 5.06
N CYS A 151 -12.67 -1.89 4.49
CA CYS A 151 -12.97 -1.18 3.25
C CYS A 151 -14.36 -0.55 3.31
N ASN A 152 -14.77 0.02 4.45
CA ASN A 152 -16.02 0.79 4.48
C ASN A 152 -15.92 1.97 3.53
N ALA A 153 -17.01 2.32 2.87
CA ALA A 153 -17.09 3.41 1.90
C ALA A 153 -16.03 3.36 0.78
N ALA A 154 -15.30 2.25 0.62
CA ALA A 154 -14.36 2.06 -0.45
C ALA A 154 -15.11 1.97 -1.78
N ARG A 155 -14.54 2.55 -2.83
CA ARG A 155 -15.14 2.59 -4.16
C ARG A 155 -14.28 1.87 -5.17
N PHE A 156 -14.84 0.86 -5.81
CA PHE A 156 -14.20 0.01 -6.80
C PHE A 156 -14.85 0.22 -8.19
N ASP A 157 -14.42 1.25 -8.90
CA ASP A 157 -14.96 1.58 -10.22
C ASP A 157 -14.43 0.65 -11.31
N GLY A 158 -13.26 0.02 -11.09
CA GLY A 158 -12.69 -0.99 -11.97
C GLY A 158 -12.86 -2.43 -11.46
N ARG A 159 -12.23 -3.37 -12.16
CA ARG A 159 -12.30 -4.80 -11.85
C ARG A 159 -11.66 -5.10 -10.48
N VAL A 160 -12.39 -5.82 -9.63
CA VAL A 160 -11.85 -6.37 -8.37
C VAL A 160 -11.62 -7.87 -8.52
N ASP A 161 -10.42 -8.34 -8.20
CA ASP A 161 -10.07 -9.77 -8.13
C ASP A 161 -9.63 -10.14 -6.71
N LEU A 162 -10.47 -10.87 -5.99
CA LEU A 162 -10.21 -11.32 -4.62
C LEU A 162 -10.04 -12.84 -4.54
N ARG A 163 -9.79 -13.53 -5.68
CA ARG A 163 -9.69 -14.99 -5.69
C ARG A 163 -8.55 -15.46 -4.78
N GLY A 164 -8.86 -16.33 -3.84
CA GLY A 164 -7.88 -16.81 -2.86
C GLY A 164 -7.58 -15.84 -1.73
N LEU A 165 -8.26 -14.68 -1.65
CA LEU A 165 -8.14 -13.79 -0.50
C LEU A 165 -8.71 -14.47 0.74
N GLU A 166 -7.86 -14.67 1.74
CA GLU A 166 -8.24 -15.17 3.05
C GLU A 166 -8.22 -14.04 4.08
N VAL A 167 -9.28 -13.95 4.89
CA VAL A 167 -9.35 -12.98 5.99
C VAL A 167 -9.72 -13.68 7.29
N HIS A 168 -8.79 -13.66 8.24
CA HIS A 168 -8.93 -14.30 9.55
C HIS A 168 -9.52 -13.35 10.59
N GLY A 169 -9.29 -12.05 10.44
CA GLY A 169 -9.88 -11.03 11.28
C GLY A 169 -11.27 -10.59 10.83
N ARG A 170 -11.63 -9.37 11.21
CA ARG A 170 -12.92 -8.76 10.89
C ARG A 170 -12.92 -8.16 9.48
N ILE A 171 -14.01 -8.36 8.74
CA ILE A 171 -14.23 -7.77 7.41
C ILE A 171 -15.25 -6.65 7.50
N TRP A 172 -14.90 -5.46 7.01
CA TRP A 172 -15.78 -4.30 7.00
C TRP A 172 -15.95 -3.78 5.58
N LEU A 173 -17.17 -3.85 5.05
CA LEU A 173 -17.53 -3.46 3.68
C LEU A 173 -18.71 -2.48 3.65
N ARG A 174 -19.04 -1.84 4.78
CA ARG A 174 -20.24 -1.00 4.89
C ARG A 174 -20.16 0.18 3.94
N GLY A 175 -21.14 0.29 3.05
CA GLY A 175 -21.17 1.36 2.04
C GLY A 175 -20.07 1.24 0.98
N ALA A 176 -19.34 0.12 0.92
CA ALA A 176 -18.48 -0.17 -0.22
C ALA A 176 -19.34 -0.22 -1.50
N SER A 177 -18.81 0.27 -2.61
CA SER A 177 -19.56 0.43 -3.85
C SER A 177 -18.66 0.24 -5.07
N GLY A 178 -19.24 0.02 -6.25
CA GLY A 178 -18.49 -0.25 -7.46
C GLY A 178 -19.25 -1.10 -8.46
N GLU A 179 -18.53 -1.69 -9.42
CA GLU A 179 -19.11 -2.72 -10.32
C GLU A 179 -19.67 -3.91 -9.54
N LYS A 180 -19.02 -4.28 -8.44
CA LYS A 180 -19.47 -5.27 -7.47
C LYS A 180 -19.90 -4.57 -6.17
N GLY A 181 -21.12 -4.88 -5.71
CA GLY A 181 -21.57 -4.49 -4.37
C GLY A 181 -20.88 -5.28 -3.26
N PRO A 182 -21.04 -4.87 -1.99
CA PRO A 182 -20.31 -5.46 -0.86
C PRO A 182 -20.60 -6.96 -0.66
N GLU A 183 -21.83 -7.42 -0.92
CA GLU A 183 -22.17 -8.85 -0.83
C GLU A 183 -21.53 -9.68 -1.94
N ALA A 184 -21.32 -9.10 -3.13
CA ALA A 184 -20.65 -9.77 -4.23
C ALA A 184 -19.15 -9.90 -3.96
N LEU A 185 -18.52 -8.84 -3.42
CA LEU A 185 -17.13 -8.88 -2.98
C LEU A 185 -16.91 -9.93 -1.89
N LEU A 186 -17.79 -9.97 -0.88
CA LEU A 186 -17.68 -10.90 0.24
C LEU A 186 -17.72 -12.38 -0.21
N ARG A 187 -18.41 -12.71 -1.30
CA ARG A 187 -18.47 -14.09 -1.84
C ARG A 187 -17.16 -14.58 -2.44
N GLU A 188 -16.24 -13.68 -2.79
CA GLU A 188 -14.91 -14.03 -3.28
C GLU A 188 -13.89 -14.19 -2.16
N ILE A 189 -14.23 -13.74 -0.94
CA ILE A 189 -13.35 -13.78 0.23
C ILE A 189 -13.61 -15.05 1.04
N THR A 190 -12.56 -15.79 1.35
CA THR A 190 -12.60 -16.83 2.37
C THR A 190 -12.51 -16.16 3.74
N ALA A 191 -13.65 -16.00 4.41
CA ALA A 191 -13.75 -15.36 5.72
C ALA A 191 -13.77 -16.38 6.86
N TYR A 192 -12.85 -16.25 7.81
CA TYR A 192 -12.85 -17.04 9.06
C TYR A 192 -13.40 -16.25 10.27
N GLY A 193 -13.49 -14.93 10.16
CA GLY A 193 -14.03 -14.03 11.18
C GLY A 193 -15.45 -13.51 10.89
N PHE A 194 -15.83 -12.43 11.55
CA PHE A 194 -17.10 -11.75 11.34
C PHE A 194 -17.02 -10.72 10.21
N SER A 195 -18.12 -10.57 9.46
CA SER A 195 -18.25 -9.63 8.35
C SER A 195 -19.43 -8.66 8.55
N TRP A 196 -19.28 -7.44 8.01
CA TRP A 196 -20.32 -6.42 7.95
C TRP A 196 -20.36 -5.79 6.57
N THR A 197 -21.52 -5.84 5.90
CA THR A 197 -21.79 -5.27 4.59
C THR A 197 -22.80 -4.13 4.69
#